data_AF-A0AAV7IQX5-F1
#
_entry.id   AF-A0AAV7IQX5-F1
#
_cell.length_a   1.000
_cell.length_b   1.000
_cell.length_c   1.000
_cell.angle_alpha   90.00
_cell.angle_beta   90.00
_cell.angle_gamma   90.00
#
_symmetry.space_group_name_H-M   'P 1'
#
loop_
_entity.id
_entity.type
_entity.pdbx_description
1 polymer ?
#
loop_
_entity_poly.entity_id
_entity_poly.type
_entity_poly.pdbx_seq_one_letter_code
_entity_poly.pdbx_strand_id
1 'polypeptide(L)'
;MKVIIAVFIVGLIGTVNCLNRNPLIRAPEETPKPTTTTTTSSTPKPLVDCDVQPDNEDDAILLPNPVNCESYYVCVGLDPILMPCPDGLHFNPKLKVCDWPDVANCTSQF
;
A
#
# COMPACT_ATOMS: atom_id res chain seq x y z
N MET A 1 38.90 22.78 -55.33
CA MET A 1 37.83 23.11 -56.30
C MET A 1 36.51 23.22 -55.57
N LYS A 2 35.83 24.38 -55.71
CA LYS A 2 34.40 24.72 -55.48
C LYS A 2 33.76 24.24 -54.15
N VAL A 3 33.57 25.08 -53.12
CA VAL A 3 32.61 26.20 -52.95
C VAL A 3 31.15 25.77 -53.21
N ILE A 4 30.34 25.61 -52.15
CA ILE A 4 28.95 26.12 -52.05
C ILE A 4 28.66 26.51 -50.59
N ILE A 5 28.17 27.73 -50.44
CA ILE A 5 27.87 28.51 -49.23
C ILE A 5 26.37 28.39 -48.93
N ALA A 6 26.02 28.34 -47.63
CA ALA A 6 24.77 28.75 -46.93
C ALA A 6 23.40 28.36 -47.55
N VAL A 7 22.35 28.07 -46.77
CA VAL A 7 21.49 29.07 -46.11
C VAL A 7 20.68 28.37 -45.02
N PHE A 8 20.58 29.05 -43.88
CA PHE A 8 19.69 28.75 -42.75
C PHE A 8 18.22 28.78 -43.18
N ILE A 9 17.47 27.70 -42.90
CA ILE A 9 16.02 27.79 -42.70
C ILE A 9 15.72 27.46 -41.24
N VAL A 10 14.95 28.38 -40.69
CA VAL A 10 14.49 28.57 -39.33
C VAL A 10 13.47 27.49 -38.96
N GLY A 11 13.61 26.94 -37.74
CA GLY A 11 12.55 26.74 -36.74
C GLY A 11 11.26 25.96 -37.06
N LEU A 12 10.91 25.11 -36.08
CA LEU A 12 9.58 24.50 -35.83
C LEU A 12 9.26 23.38 -36.84
N ILE A 13 8.83 22.17 -36.48
CA ILE A 13 7.82 21.75 -35.52
C ILE A 13 8.17 20.28 -35.20
N GLY A 14 8.10 19.91 -33.92
CA GLY A 14 8.30 18.52 -33.50
C GLY A 14 7.25 17.58 -34.10
N THR A 15 7.69 16.40 -34.53
CA THR A 15 6.90 15.18 -34.39
C THR A 15 7.89 14.04 -34.13
N VAL A 16 8.12 13.79 -32.83
CA VAL A 16 8.59 12.47 -32.39
C VAL A 16 7.57 11.46 -32.91
N ASN A 17 7.99 10.63 -33.87
CA ASN A 17 7.15 9.58 -34.44
C ASN A 17 7.11 8.42 -33.44
N CYS A 18 6.17 8.48 -32.49
CA CYS A 18 5.91 7.44 -31.48
C CYS A 18 5.08 6.26 -32.04
N LEU A 19 5.09 6.00 -33.35
CA LEU A 19 4.39 4.86 -33.94
C LEU A 19 5.24 3.59 -33.89
N ASN A 20 5.56 3.14 -32.67
CA ASN A 20 5.74 1.72 -32.40
C ASN A 20 5.42 1.42 -30.93
N ARG A 21 4.12 1.45 -30.60
CA ARG A 21 3.58 0.98 -29.32
C ARG A 21 2.89 -0.36 -29.56
N ASN A 22 3.64 -1.45 -29.44
CA ASN A 22 3.05 -2.73 -29.09
C ASN A 22 2.73 -2.69 -27.57
N PRO A 23 1.47 -2.84 -27.12
CA PRO A 23 1.12 -2.68 -25.71
C PRO A 23 1.24 -3.97 -24.89
N LEU A 24 1.96 -5.00 -25.35
CA LEU A 24 2.01 -6.29 -24.66
C LEU A 24 3.24 -6.49 -23.76
N ILE A 25 3.62 -5.45 -23.01
CA ILE A 25 4.31 -5.67 -21.74
C ILE A 25 3.35 -5.20 -20.67
N ARG A 26 2.58 -6.15 -20.10
CA ARG A 26 1.93 -5.91 -18.81
C ARG A 26 3.03 -5.45 -17.86
N ALA A 27 2.81 -4.31 -17.21
CA ALA A 27 3.59 -3.93 -16.04
C ALA A 27 3.63 -5.13 -15.08
N PRO A 28 4.72 -5.33 -14.32
CA PRO A 28 4.68 -6.26 -13.21
C PRO A 28 3.46 -5.90 -12.35
N GLU A 29 2.68 -6.91 -12.01
CA GLU A 29 1.53 -6.81 -11.12
C GLU A 29 1.89 -5.89 -9.96
N GLU A 30 1.25 -4.72 -9.91
CA GLU A 30 1.40 -3.79 -8.80
C GLU A 30 0.90 -4.53 -7.57
N THR A 31 1.81 -4.84 -6.65
CA THR A 31 1.44 -5.10 -5.26
C THR A 31 0.48 -3.99 -4.82
N PRO A 32 -0.63 -4.30 -4.14
CA PRO A 32 -1.50 -3.27 -3.61
C PRO A 32 -0.65 -2.38 -2.70
N LYS A 33 -0.37 -1.16 -3.18
CA LYS A 33 0.26 -0.10 -2.41
C LYS A 33 -0.48 -0.01 -1.07
N PRO A 34 0.20 0.19 0.08
CA PRO A 34 -0.48 0.55 1.32
C PRO A 34 -1.26 1.83 1.03
N THR A 35 -2.56 1.66 0.83
CA THR A 35 -3.48 2.76 0.61
C THR A 35 -3.77 3.26 2.00
N THR A 36 -3.13 4.38 2.38
CA THR A 36 -3.59 5.20 3.50
C THR A 36 -4.99 5.69 3.13
N THR A 37 -5.99 4.85 3.37
CA THR A 37 -7.38 5.23 3.26
C THR A 37 -7.66 6.09 4.48
N THR A 38 -7.58 7.40 4.31
CA THR A 38 -8.18 8.37 5.22
C THR A 38 -9.70 8.15 5.16
N THR A 39 -10.19 7.13 5.86
CA THR A 39 -11.61 6.82 5.97
C THR A 39 -12.22 7.86 6.90
N THR A 40 -12.91 8.82 6.32
CA THR A 40 -13.88 9.65 7.03
C THR A 40 -14.93 8.72 7.67
N SER A 41 -14.73 8.46 8.95
CA SER A 41 -15.57 7.68 9.85
C SER A 41 -17.03 8.15 9.81
N SER A 42 -17.90 7.30 9.27
CA SER A 42 -19.36 7.47 9.37
C SER A 42 -20.10 6.12 9.42
N THR A 43 -19.63 5.16 10.23
CA THR A 43 -20.38 3.99 10.76
C THR A 43 -19.59 3.40 11.95
N PRO A 44 -20.21 2.64 12.89
CA PRO A 44 -19.85 2.64 14.31
C PRO A 44 -18.39 2.22 14.54
N LYS A 45 -17.66 3.10 15.24
CA LYS A 45 -16.24 2.98 15.57
C LYS A 45 -15.92 1.56 16.06
N PRO A 46 -15.14 0.76 15.31
CA PRO A 46 -14.51 -0.43 15.88
C PRO A 46 -13.68 0.02 17.09
N LEU A 47 -13.91 -0.61 18.24
CA LEU A 47 -13.34 -0.25 19.55
C LEU A 47 -11.85 -0.66 19.66
N VAL A 48 -11.03 -0.34 18.66
CA VAL A 48 -9.59 -0.56 18.74
C VAL A 48 -9.01 0.56 19.60
N ASP A 49 -8.61 0.21 20.82
CA ASP A 49 -8.03 1.12 21.80
C ASP A 49 -6.51 1.01 21.78
N CYS A 50 -5.85 2.14 21.49
CA CYS A 50 -4.40 2.26 21.42
C CYS A 50 -3.77 2.74 22.74
N ASP A 51 -4.55 2.92 23.81
CA ASP A 51 -4.06 3.27 25.14
C ASP A 51 -3.41 2.07 25.89
N VAL A 52 -2.88 1.11 25.14
CA VAL A 52 -2.22 -0.08 25.68
C VAL A 52 -0.73 0.24 25.88
N GLN A 53 -0.21 -0.01 27.07
CA GLN A 53 1.23 0.10 27.33
C GLN A 53 1.96 -1.05 26.60
N PRO A 54 2.98 -0.77 25.76
CA PRO A 54 3.75 -1.83 25.13
C PRO A 54 4.60 -2.57 26.17
N ASP A 55 4.86 -3.85 25.94
CA ASP A 55 5.69 -4.67 26.84
C ASP A 55 7.14 -4.18 26.89
N ASN A 56 7.62 -3.54 25.81
CA ASN A 56 8.92 -2.88 25.71
C ASN A 56 8.74 -1.47 25.12
N GLU A 57 9.55 -0.51 25.56
CA GLU A 57 9.44 0.90 25.14
C GLU A 57 9.70 1.13 23.64
N ASP A 58 10.40 0.21 22.98
CA ASP A 58 10.74 0.30 21.56
C ASP A 58 9.79 -0.48 20.63
N ASP A 59 8.83 -1.23 21.18
CA ASP A 59 7.96 -2.10 20.39
C ASP A 59 6.71 -1.35 19.88
N ALA A 60 6.36 -1.60 18.62
CA ALA A 60 5.10 -1.11 18.07
C ALA A 60 3.90 -1.90 18.63
N ILE A 61 2.83 -1.20 18.98
CA ILE A 61 1.58 -1.83 19.43
C ILE A 61 0.79 -2.28 18.20
N LEU A 62 0.68 -3.61 18.03
CA LEU A 62 -0.09 -4.23 16.95
C LEU A 62 -1.35 -4.91 17.50
N LEU A 63 -2.51 -4.51 16.96
CA LEU A 63 -3.83 -4.97 17.40
C LEU A 63 -4.59 -5.67 16.27
N PRO A 64 -5.36 -6.74 16.56
CA PRO A 64 -6.16 -7.42 15.53
C PRO A 64 -7.29 -6.52 15.03
N ASN A 65 -7.61 -6.64 13.75
CA ASN A 65 -8.85 -6.06 13.23
C ASN A 65 -10.04 -6.97 13.61
N PRO A 66 -11.07 -6.46 14.32
CA PRO A 66 -12.22 -7.26 14.72
C PRO A 66 -13.13 -7.68 13.56
N VAL A 67 -13.04 -7.00 12.41
CA VAL A 67 -13.93 -7.20 11.26
C VAL A 67 -13.27 -7.99 10.12
N ASN A 68 -11.97 -7.77 9.88
CA ASN A 68 -11.27 -8.42 8.76
C ASN A 68 -9.90 -8.97 9.18
N CYS A 69 -9.78 -10.30 9.22
CA CYS A 69 -8.54 -11.00 9.55
C CYS A 69 -7.36 -10.71 8.61
N GLU A 70 -7.61 -10.31 7.36
CA GLU A 70 -6.59 -9.95 6.37
C GLU A 70 -5.97 -8.56 6.65
N SER A 71 -6.23 -7.99 7.83
CA SER A 71 -5.70 -6.70 8.24
C SER A 71 -5.55 -6.60 9.75
N TYR A 72 -4.76 -5.64 10.19
CA TYR A 72 -4.47 -5.35 11.58
C TYR A 72 -4.28 -3.84 11.77
N TYR A 73 -4.18 -3.40 13.02
CA TYR A 73 -3.92 -2.01 13.36
C TYR A 73 -2.53 -1.85 13.95
N VAL A 74 -1.80 -0.84 13.48
CA VAL A 74 -0.59 -0.32 14.11
C VAL A 74 -0.98 0.95 14.86
N CYS A 75 -0.71 1.02 16.16
CA CYS A 75 -0.93 2.27 16.90
C CYS A 75 0.27 3.20 16.75
N VAL A 76 0.02 4.43 16.32
CA VAL A 76 1.00 5.53 16.34
C VAL A 76 0.47 6.57 17.32
N GLY A 77 1.00 6.54 18.55
CA GLY A 77 0.37 7.25 19.67
C GLY A 77 -1.00 6.65 19.98
N LEU A 78 -2.05 7.47 19.98
CA LEU A 78 -3.43 7.04 20.26
C LEU A 78 -4.23 6.69 19.00
N ASP A 79 -3.62 6.82 17.82
CA ASP A 79 -4.31 6.65 16.54
C ASP A 79 -4.05 5.24 15.96
N PRO A 80 -5.10 4.42 15.76
CA PRO A 80 -4.97 3.13 15.09
C PRO A 80 -4.91 3.32 13.57
N ILE A 81 -3.81 2.88 12.96
CA ILE A 81 -3.61 2.89 11.51
C ILE A 81 -3.85 1.48 10.97
N LEU A 82 -4.82 1.33 10.06
CA LEU A 82 -5.13 0.05 9.43
C LEU A 82 -4.03 -0.37 8.44
N MET A 83 -3.53 -1.58 8.60
CA MET A 83 -2.51 -2.21 7.77
C MET A 83 -3.03 -3.53 7.20
N PRO A 84 -2.89 -3.78 5.89
CA PRO A 84 -3.24 -5.06 5.30
C PRO A 84 -2.16 -6.11 5.58
N CYS A 85 -2.57 -7.37 5.72
CA CYS A 85 -1.68 -8.51 5.57
C CYS A 85 -1.40 -8.78 4.08
N PRO A 86 -0.30 -9.49 3.76
CA PRO A 86 -0.11 -10.06 2.43
C PRO A 86 -1.29 -10.97 2.05
N ASP A 87 -1.53 -11.11 0.75
CA ASP A 87 -2.71 -11.81 0.22
C ASP A 87 -2.85 -13.23 0.80
N GLY A 88 -4.04 -13.54 1.31
CA GLY A 88 -4.38 -14.83 1.89
C GLY A 88 -3.79 -15.12 3.28
N LEU A 89 -3.12 -14.15 3.91
CA LEU A 89 -2.63 -14.26 5.29
C LEU A 89 -3.54 -13.52 6.27
N HIS A 90 -3.64 -14.05 7.47
CA HIS A 90 -4.41 -13.48 8.57
C HIS A 90 -3.49 -12.98 9.68
N PHE A 91 -3.85 -11.88 10.31
CA PHE A 91 -3.09 -11.39 11.45
C PHE A 91 -3.20 -12.32 12.65
N ASN A 92 -2.05 -12.75 13.16
CA ASN A 92 -1.90 -13.55 14.37
C ASN A 92 -1.64 -12.63 15.57
N PRO A 93 -2.63 -12.39 16.46
CA PRO A 93 -2.48 -11.45 17.57
C PRO A 93 -1.52 -11.92 18.66
N LYS A 94 -1.19 -13.22 18.69
CA LYS A 94 -0.25 -13.81 19.65
C LYS A 94 1.21 -13.62 19.20
N LEU A 95 1.46 -13.84 17.91
CA LEU A 95 2.81 -13.69 17.33
C LEU A 95 3.07 -12.28 16.77
N LYS A 96 2.04 -11.45 16.68
CA LYS A 96 2.10 -10.08 16.14
C LYS A 96 2.60 -10.03 14.68
N VAL A 97 2.24 -11.04 13.88
CA VAL A 97 2.62 -11.18 12.46
C VAL A 97 1.43 -11.66 11.63
N CYS A 98 1.48 -11.46 10.32
CA CYS A 98 0.55 -12.12 9.40
C CYS A 98 1.01 -13.56 9.16
N ASP A 99 0.10 -14.50 9.33
CA ASP A 99 0.36 -15.93 9.29
C ASP A 99 -0.77 -16.65 8.52
N TRP A 100 -0.61 -17.94 8.28
CA TRP A 100 -1.64 -18.71 7.57
C TRP A 100 -2.96 -18.73 8.36
N PRO A 101 -4.12 -18.63 7.68
CA PRO A 101 -5.43 -18.62 8.33
C PRO A 101 -5.66 -19.73 9.35
N ASP A 102 -5.14 -20.94 9.06
CA ASP A 102 -5.28 -22.14 9.88
C ASP A 102 -4.57 -22.02 11.26
N VAL A 103 -3.56 -21.17 11.37
CA VAL A 103 -2.72 -21.02 12.58
C VAL A 103 -2.75 -19.61 13.17
N ALA A 104 -3.24 -18.62 12.41
CA ALA A 104 -3.33 -17.24 12.85
C ALA A 104 -4.28 -17.07 14.05
N ASN A 105 -5.22 -18.00 14.26
CA ASN A 105 -6.21 -17.95 15.33
C ASN A 105 -6.96 -16.61 15.37
N CYS A 106 -7.24 -16.04 14.19
CA CYS A 106 -8.04 -14.84 14.08
C CYS A 106 -9.48 -15.16 14.50
N THR A 107 -10.04 -14.34 15.38
CA THR A 107 -11.38 -14.52 15.96
C THR A 107 -12.35 -13.44 15.52
N SER A 108 -12.18 -12.87 14.30
CA SER A 108 -13.04 -11.79 13.80
C SER A 108 -14.51 -12.15 14.01
N GLN A 109 -15.15 -11.44 14.92
CA GLN A 109 -16.56 -11.60 15.20
C GLN A 109 -17.24 -10.54 14.37
N PHE A 110 -17.78 -10.89 13.20
CA PHE A 110 -19.03 -10.39 12.63
C PHE A 110 -19.25 -10.98 11.24
#